data_AF-A0A453CPW5-F1
#
_entry.id   AF-A0A453CPW5-F1
#
_cell.length_a   1.000
_cell.length_b   1.000
_cell.length_c   1.000
_cell.angle_alpha   90.00
_cell.angle_beta   90.00
_cell.angle_gamma   90.00
#
_symmetry.space_group_name_H-M   'P 1'
#
loop_
_entity.id
_entity.type
_entity.pdbx_description
1 polymer ?
#
loop_
_entity_poly.entity_id
_entity_poly.type
_entity_poly.pdbx_seq_one_letter_code
_entity_poly.pdbx_strand_id
1 'polypeptide(L)'
;MEIGAVAAMRYVKDAIMAAKLVMEHTGHTLLVGEKATSFAISMGLAGPTNLSSPESIEKWSNWRQNNCQPNFWKNVAPAGNCGPYHPINIPKDPVKSAVWENQGITCQEWLENDNLLEPTNSHFNSVNRHNHDTISMAVIDKMGHVAVGTSTNGATFKIPGR
;
A
#
# COMPACT_ATOMS: atom_id res chain seq x y z
N MET A 1 -30.06 0.99 3.74
CA MET A 1 -28.93 0.22 3.18
C MET A 1 -27.88 0.25 4.26
N GLU A 2 -27.61 -0.89 4.87
CA GLU A 2 -26.70 -0.98 6.01
C GLU A 2 -25.28 -1.23 5.51
N ILE A 3 -24.31 -0.44 5.98
CA ILE A 3 -22.92 -0.52 5.54
C ILE A 3 -22.01 -0.27 6.75
N GLY A 4 -20.94 -1.05 6.87
CA GLY A 4 -19.88 -0.82 7.83
C GLY A 4 -18.53 -1.21 7.27
N ALA A 5 -17.49 -0.48 7.67
CA ALA A 5 -16.15 -0.65 7.17
C ALA A 5 -15.11 -0.29 8.23
N VAL A 6 -13.94 -0.93 8.10
CA VAL A 6 -12.73 -0.57 8.84
C VAL A 6 -11.56 -0.44 7.88
N ALA A 7 -10.67 0.53 8.10
CA ALA A 7 -9.47 0.70 7.29
C ALA A 7 -8.23 0.95 8.16
N ALA A 8 -7.05 0.53 7.68
CA ALA A 8 -5.79 0.65 8.41
C ALA A 8 -5.82 0.12 9.87
N MET A 9 -6.75 -0.80 10.17
CA MET A 9 -6.93 -1.41 11.48
C MET A 9 -5.84 -2.44 11.74
N ARG A 10 -5.24 -2.40 12.93
CA ARG A 10 -4.16 -3.31 13.33
C ARG A 10 -4.60 -4.23 14.46
N TYR A 11 -3.85 -5.31 14.67
CA TYR A 11 -3.93 -6.18 15.85
C TYR A 11 -5.24 -6.97 16.09
N VAL A 12 -6.22 -6.86 15.20
CA VAL A 12 -7.47 -7.63 15.24
C VAL A 12 -7.55 -8.49 13.98
N LYS A 13 -7.66 -9.80 14.15
CA LYS A 13 -7.66 -10.78 13.04
C LYS A 13 -8.94 -10.69 12.20
N ASP A 14 -10.08 -10.58 12.85
CA ASP A 14 -11.40 -10.69 12.20
C ASP A 14 -11.91 -9.34 11.70
N ALA A 15 -11.22 -8.75 10.71
CA ALA A 15 -11.52 -7.43 10.18
C ALA A 15 -12.96 -7.26 9.64
N ILE A 16 -13.49 -8.29 8.98
CA ILE A 16 -14.87 -8.26 8.46
C ILE A 16 -15.92 -8.28 9.59
N MET A 17 -15.60 -8.91 10.73
CA MET A 17 -16.46 -8.89 11.91
C MET A 17 -16.46 -7.50 12.53
N ALA A 18 -15.31 -6.82 12.59
CA ALA A 18 -15.24 -5.44 13.04
C ALA A 18 -16.07 -4.50 12.14
N ALA A 19 -16.00 -4.66 10.81
CA ALA A 19 -16.82 -3.91 9.87
C ALA A 19 -18.33 -4.16 10.08
N LYS A 20 -18.73 -5.41 10.35
CA LYS A 20 -20.11 -5.75 10.72
C LYS A 20 -20.54 -5.07 12.02
N LEU A 21 -19.68 -5.03 13.04
CA LEU A 21 -19.97 -4.33 14.30
C LEU A 21 -20.12 -2.82 14.10
N VAL A 22 -19.36 -2.21 13.18
CA VAL A 22 -19.55 -0.79 12.80
C VAL A 22 -20.95 -0.58 12.24
N MET A 23 -21.37 -1.46 11.31
CA MET A 23 -22.69 -1.42 10.69
C MET A 23 -23.84 -1.58 11.70
N GLU A 24 -23.71 -2.53 12.64
CA GLU A 24 -24.79 -2.91 13.56
C GLU A 24 -24.88 -2.01 14.81
N HIS A 25 -23.78 -1.37 15.22
CA HIS A 25 -23.69 -0.72 16.54
C HIS A 25 -23.19 0.73 16.51
N THR A 26 -23.12 1.35 15.34
CA THR A 26 -22.77 2.78 15.23
C THR A 26 -23.64 3.48 14.20
N GLY A 27 -23.77 4.80 14.33
CA GLY A 27 -24.34 5.64 13.26
C GLY A 27 -23.31 6.00 12.17
N HIS A 28 -22.11 5.43 12.22
CA HIS A 28 -21.01 5.69 11.30
C HIS A 28 -20.83 4.52 10.32
N THR A 29 -20.23 4.82 9.18
CA THR A 29 -20.02 3.82 8.12
C THR A 29 -18.58 3.30 8.09
N LEU A 30 -17.61 4.07 8.58
CA LEU A 30 -16.19 3.77 8.48
C LEU A 30 -15.45 4.21 9.75
N LEU A 31 -14.67 3.30 10.33
CA LEU A 31 -13.68 3.61 11.36
C LEU A 31 -12.28 3.28 10.86
N VAL A 32 -11.27 4.07 11.23
CA VAL A 32 -9.91 3.88 10.71
C VAL A 32 -8.84 3.84 11.79
N GLY A 33 -7.71 3.21 11.47
CA GLY A 33 -6.49 3.23 12.26
C GLY A 33 -6.64 2.57 13.63
N GLU A 34 -5.89 3.09 14.61
CA GLU A 34 -5.86 2.54 15.98
C GLU A 34 -7.19 2.63 16.70
N LYS A 35 -8.03 3.64 16.38
CA LYS A 35 -9.35 3.77 17.00
C LYS A 35 -10.34 2.74 16.49
N ALA A 36 -10.20 2.27 15.25
CA ALA A 36 -10.94 1.10 14.77
C ALA A 36 -10.56 -0.16 15.57
N THR A 37 -9.27 -0.33 15.88
CA THR A 37 -8.80 -1.43 16.75
C THR A 37 -9.39 -1.35 18.15
N SER A 38 -9.35 -0.17 18.78
CA SER A 38 -9.93 0.04 20.12
C SER A 38 -11.43 -0.25 20.14
N PHE A 39 -12.16 0.21 19.12
CA PHE A 39 -13.58 -0.09 18.96
C PHE A 39 -13.83 -1.59 18.86
N ALA A 40 -13.16 -2.27 17.93
CA ALA A 40 -13.32 -3.71 17.71
C ALA A 40 -13.10 -4.53 18.98
N ILE A 41 -12.05 -4.22 19.76
CA ILE A 41 -11.75 -4.91 21.03
C ILE A 41 -12.82 -4.59 22.08
N SER A 42 -13.27 -3.32 22.18
CA SER A 42 -14.33 -2.94 23.12
C SER A 42 -15.67 -3.63 22.84
N MET A 43 -15.90 -4.02 21.58
CA MET A 43 -17.07 -4.80 21.15
C MET A 43 -16.90 -6.32 21.33
N GLY A 44 -15.78 -6.77 21.92
CA GLY A 44 -15.55 -8.16 22.30
C GLY A 44 -14.70 -8.98 21.32
N LEU A 45 -14.12 -8.38 20.28
CA LEU A 45 -13.17 -9.08 19.41
C LEU A 45 -11.82 -9.29 20.09
N ALA A 46 -11.16 -10.41 19.79
CA ALA A 46 -9.85 -10.73 20.34
C ALA A 46 -8.77 -9.74 19.85
N GLY A 47 -7.94 -9.29 20.78
CA GLY A 47 -6.81 -8.41 20.50
C GLY A 47 -6.38 -7.59 21.73
N PRO A 48 -5.28 -6.83 21.62
CA PRO A 48 -4.40 -6.75 20.47
C PRO A 48 -3.54 -8.01 20.33
N THR A 49 -3.34 -8.50 19.11
CA THR A 49 -2.50 -9.67 18.83
C THR A 49 -1.55 -9.41 17.67
N ASN A 50 -0.35 -9.99 17.71
CA ASN A 50 0.57 -9.95 16.58
C ASN A 50 0.03 -10.84 15.45
N LEU A 51 -0.28 -10.23 14.30
CA LEU A 51 -0.82 -10.92 13.12
C LEU A 51 0.28 -11.39 12.15
N SER A 52 1.55 -11.13 12.46
CA SER A 52 2.67 -11.47 11.59
C SER A 52 2.96 -12.96 11.64
N SER A 53 2.95 -13.62 10.49
CA SER A 53 3.47 -14.98 10.34
C SER A 53 5.00 -14.98 10.19
N PRO A 54 5.69 -16.11 10.46
CA PRO A 54 7.13 -16.23 10.20
C PRO A 54 7.50 -15.83 8.77
N GLU A 55 6.70 -16.26 7.78
CA GLU A 55 6.87 -15.91 6.37
C GLU A 55 6.78 -14.38 6.14
N SER A 56 5.80 -13.71 6.75
CA SER A 56 5.64 -12.25 6.60
C SER A 56 6.79 -11.47 7.21
N ILE A 57 7.36 -11.96 8.32
CA ILE A 57 8.51 -11.37 8.99
C ILE A 57 9.76 -11.51 8.12
N GLU A 58 9.98 -12.69 7.54
CA GLU A 58 11.09 -12.94 6.62
C GLU A 58 11.02 -12.05 5.38
N LYS A 59 9.85 -11.98 4.72
CA LYS A 59 9.60 -11.10 3.58
C LYS A 59 9.91 -9.64 3.92
N TRP A 60 9.44 -9.16 5.07
CA TRP A 60 9.71 -7.79 5.53
C TRP A 60 11.19 -7.55 5.85
N SER A 61 11.86 -8.51 6.49
CA SER A 61 13.28 -8.42 6.80
C SER A 61 14.13 -8.29 5.53
N ASN A 62 13.87 -9.15 4.54
CA ASN A 62 14.57 -9.12 3.26
C ASN A 62 14.34 -7.80 2.52
N TRP A 63 13.09 -7.31 2.50
CA TRP A 63 12.76 -6.01 1.92
C TRP A 63 13.48 -4.84 2.60
N ARG A 64 13.57 -4.87 3.94
CA ARG A 64 14.26 -3.84 4.71
C ARG A 64 15.77 -3.85 4.48
N GLN A 65 16.36 -5.04 4.38
CA GLN A 65 17.78 -5.21 4.02
C GLN A 65 18.06 -4.73 2.59
N ASN A 66 17.09 -4.88 1.68
CA ASN A 66 17.15 -4.36 0.32
C ASN A 66 16.74 -2.88 0.19
N ASN A 67 17.11 -2.04 1.16
CA ASN A 67 16.83 -0.59 1.17
C ASN A 67 15.37 -0.24 0.88
N CYS A 68 14.44 -1.03 1.43
CA CYS A 68 13.00 -0.84 1.24
C CYS A 68 12.56 -0.82 -0.23
N GLN A 69 13.20 -1.62 -1.09
CA GLN A 69 12.80 -1.84 -2.47
C GLN A 69 12.29 -3.28 -2.65
N PRO A 70 11.20 -3.50 -3.43
CA PRO A 70 10.43 -2.50 -4.17
C PRO A 70 9.48 -1.66 -3.28
N ASN A 71 9.23 -0.38 -3.60
CA ASN A 71 8.23 0.46 -2.91
C ASN A 71 7.35 1.31 -3.85
N PHE A 72 6.32 1.95 -3.28
CA PHE A 72 5.33 2.76 -3.99
C PHE A 72 5.65 4.27 -4.02
N TRP A 73 6.81 4.69 -3.50
CA TRP A 73 7.19 6.09 -3.52
C TRP A 73 7.59 6.52 -4.94
N LYS A 74 7.23 7.73 -5.33
CA LYS A 74 7.57 8.31 -6.64
C LYS A 74 8.17 9.68 -6.47
N ASN A 75 9.18 10.02 -7.27
CA ASN A 75 9.77 11.35 -7.34
C ASN A 75 10.24 11.88 -5.97
N VAL A 76 10.80 10.98 -5.16
CA VAL A 76 11.35 11.29 -3.84
C VAL A 76 12.66 10.55 -3.62
N ALA A 77 13.54 11.11 -2.80
CA ALA A 77 14.74 10.46 -2.31
C ALA A 77 14.63 10.27 -0.79
N PRO A 78 15.01 9.11 -0.24
CA PRO A 78 15.01 8.90 1.20
C PRO A 78 16.23 9.59 1.84
N ALA A 79 16.06 10.15 3.04
CA ALA A 79 17.16 10.66 3.86
C ALA A 79 18.06 9.54 4.45
N GLY A 80 17.70 8.27 4.25
CA GLY A 80 18.41 7.06 4.67
C GLY A 80 17.95 5.86 3.85
N ASN A 81 17.98 4.64 4.38
CA ASN A 81 17.60 3.46 3.58
C ASN A 81 16.09 3.35 3.29
N CYS A 82 15.24 3.93 4.15
CA CYS A 82 13.78 3.70 4.11
C CYS A 82 12.96 4.97 4.42
N GLY A 83 13.53 6.15 4.16
CA GLY A 83 12.95 7.44 4.48
C GLY A 83 13.51 8.07 5.77
N PRO A 84 12.98 9.23 6.22
CA PRO A 84 11.88 9.99 5.61
C PRO A 84 12.18 10.39 4.17
N TYR A 85 11.17 10.35 3.31
CA TYR A 85 11.29 10.62 1.88
C TYR A 85 11.04 12.09 1.60
N HIS A 86 11.88 12.71 0.77
CA HIS A 86 11.78 14.11 0.39
C HIS A 86 11.64 14.23 -1.13
N PRO A 87 10.80 15.15 -1.63
CA PRO A 87 10.67 15.41 -3.06
C PRO A 87 12.03 15.70 -3.70
N ILE A 88 12.31 15.08 -4.84
CA ILE A 88 13.43 15.49 -5.69
C ILE A 88 12.95 16.59 -6.63
N ASN A 89 13.78 17.61 -6.85
CA ASN A 89 13.52 18.62 -7.86
C ASN A 89 13.73 18.00 -9.24
N ILE A 90 12.65 17.50 -9.84
CA ILE A 90 12.65 17.07 -11.23
C ILE A 90 12.48 18.34 -12.09
N PRO A 91 13.42 18.66 -12.99
CA PRO A 91 13.21 19.73 -13.95
C PRO A 91 11.89 19.49 -14.69
N LYS A 92 11.01 20.49 -14.70
CA LYS A 92 9.69 20.40 -15.37
C LYS A 92 9.80 20.20 -16.88
N ASP A 93 11.01 20.37 -17.44
CA ASP A 93 11.31 20.32 -18.86
C ASP A 93 12.69 19.65 -19.04
N PRO A 94 12.76 18.32 -19.27
CA PRO A 94 14.03 17.59 -19.36
C PRO A 94 14.91 18.05 -20.54
N VAL A 95 14.31 18.68 -21.56
CA VAL A 95 15.00 19.18 -22.76
C VAL A 95 15.74 20.50 -22.50
N LYS A 96 15.30 21.32 -21.53
CA LYS A 96 15.94 22.62 -21.26
C LYS A 96 17.04 22.57 -20.20
N SER A 97 17.02 21.57 -19.32
CA SER A 97 18.05 21.45 -18.27
C SER A 97 19.39 20.90 -18.76
N ALA A 98 19.47 20.34 -19.97
CA ALA A 98 20.73 19.92 -20.58
C ALA A 98 21.45 21.05 -21.35
N VAL A 99 20.86 22.24 -21.48
CA VAL A 99 21.35 23.31 -22.39
C VAL A 99 22.28 24.32 -21.70
N TRP A 100 22.54 24.20 -20.41
CA TRP A 100 23.51 25.07 -19.74
C TRP A 100 24.55 24.27 -18.95
N GLU A 101 25.60 23.83 -19.64
CA GLU A 101 27.00 24.20 -19.31
C GLU A 101 28.10 23.57 -20.17
N ASN A 102 27.80 22.71 -21.16
CA ASN A 102 28.88 22.17 -22.01
C ASN A 102 28.78 22.65 -23.45
N GLN A 103 29.77 23.48 -23.81
CA GLN A 103 30.11 23.80 -25.19
C GLN A 103 30.26 22.50 -26.00
N GLY A 104 29.34 22.26 -26.93
CA GLY A 104 29.57 21.46 -28.13
C GLY A 104 29.72 19.94 -27.98
N ILE A 105 28.67 19.24 -27.57
CA ILE A 105 28.57 17.78 -27.82
C ILE A 105 27.40 17.54 -28.79
N THR A 106 27.74 16.98 -29.96
CA THR A 106 26.81 16.62 -31.04
C THR A 106 25.96 15.40 -30.67
N CYS A 107 24.73 15.35 -31.19
CA CYS A 107 23.67 14.37 -30.87
C CYS A 107 23.98 12.88 -31.18
N GLN A 108 25.21 12.49 -31.53
CA GLN A 108 25.58 11.10 -31.78
C GLN A 108 26.23 10.39 -30.57
N GLU A 109 26.73 11.12 -29.57
CA GLU A 109 27.40 10.51 -28.40
C GLU A 109 26.44 10.24 -27.21
N TRP A 110 25.18 10.69 -27.30
CA TRP A 110 24.16 10.45 -26.28
C TRP A 110 23.54 9.04 -26.33
N LEU A 111 23.65 8.33 -27.46
CA LEU A 111 23.01 7.01 -27.61
C LEU A 111 23.79 5.87 -26.94
N GLU A 112 25.05 6.06 -26.55
CA GLU A 112 25.88 4.99 -25.97
C GLU A 112 25.94 5.03 -24.43
N ASN A 113 25.49 6.11 -23.79
CA ASN A 113 25.56 6.31 -22.34
C ASN A 113 24.18 6.35 -21.64
N ASP A 114 23.15 5.77 -22.26
CA ASP A 114 21.83 5.59 -21.65
C ASP A 114 21.83 4.43 -20.65
N ASN A 115 22.60 4.60 -19.57
CA ASN A 115 22.41 3.89 -18.30
C ASN A 115 21.93 4.85 -17.19
N LEU A 116 21.55 6.08 -17.54
CA LEU A 116 21.06 7.08 -16.61
C LEU A 116 19.60 7.39 -16.94
N LEU A 117 18.73 6.74 -16.19
CA LEU A 117 17.27 6.83 -16.29
C LEU A 117 16.70 5.98 -17.44
N GLU A 118 16.90 4.66 -17.37
CA GLU A 118 15.76 3.84 -17.75
C GLU A 118 14.57 4.36 -16.93
N PRO A 119 13.48 4.84 -17.55
CA PRO A 119 12.25 5.05 -16.84
C PRO A 119 11.95 3.66 -16.30
N THR A 120 12.13 3.45 -14.98
CA THR A 120 11.99 2.13 -14.37
C THR A 120 10.71 1.59 -14.91
N ASN A 121 10.85 0.68 -15.87
CA ASN A 121 9.73 0.13 -16.59
C ASN A 121 8.88 -0.39 -15.46
N SER A 122 7.67 0.14 -15.34
CA SER A 122 6.80 -0.07 -14.19
C SER A 122 6.38 -1.54 -14.18
N HIS A 123 7.32 -2.41 -13.82
CA HIS A 123 7.16 -3.81 -13.48
C HIS A 123 6.59 -3.92 -12.06
N PHE A 124 6.26 -2.81 -11.42
CA PHE A 124 5.18 -2.78 -10.45
C PHE A 124 3.88 -2.96 -11.20
N ASN A 125 3.45 -4.21 -11.37
CA ASN A 125 2.04 -4.62 -11.41
C ASN A 125 1.91 -6.08 -11.89
N SER A 126 2.29 -7.04 -11.06
CA SER A 126 1.47 -8.25 -11.03
C SER A 126 0.86 -8.38 -9.65
N VAL A 127 -0.42 -7.98 -9.55
CA VAL A 127 -1.32 -8.61 -8.59
C VAL A 127 -1.24 -10.08 -8.90
N ASN A 128 -0.47 -10.81 -8.10
CA ASN A 128 -0.28 -12.24 -8.25
C ASN A 128 -0.79 -12.93 -6.97
N ARG A 129 -0.98 -14.25 -7.05
CA ARG A 129 -1.52 -15.06 -5.96
C ARG A 129 -0.73 -14.92 -4.64
N HIS A 130 0.50 -14.42 -4.69
CA HIS A 130 1.40 -14.33 -3.54
C HIS A 130 1.52 -12.93 -2.94
N ASN A 131 0.92 -11.91 -3.57
CA ASN A 131 1.12 -10.50 -3.23
C ASN A 131 -0.18 -9.71 -2.99
N HIS A 132 -1.36 -10.33 -3.12
CA HIS A 132 -2.64 -9.64 -2.94
C HIS A 132 -3.69 -10.57 -2.36
N ASP A 133 -3.61 -10.79 -1.05
CA ASP A 133 -4.56 -11.62 -0.31
C ASP A 133 -5.83 -10.80 -0.04
N THR A 134 -6.69 -10.74 -1.04
CA THR A 134 -8.02 -10.14 -0.95
C THR A 134 -9.06 -11.19 -1.25
N ILE A 135 -10.05 -11.29 -0.36
CA ILE A 135 -11.22 -12.13 -0.56
C ILE A 135 -12.45 -11.24 -0.60
N SER A 136 -13.31 -11.49 -1.59
CA SER A 136 -14.62 -10.87 -1.73
C SER A 136 -15.66 -11.95 -1.92
N MET A 137 -16.81 -11.80 -1.28
CA MET A 137 -17.93 -12.74 -1.37
C MET A 137 -19.23 -11.97 -1.53
N ALA A 138 -20.08 -12.44 -2.43
CA ALA A 138 -21.47 -12.00 -2.57
C ALA A 138 -22.38 -13.20 -2.36
N VAL A 139 -23.47 -13.01 -1.60
CA VAL A 139 -24.45 -14.05 -1.30
C VAL A 139 -25.83 -13.50 -1.59
N ILE A 140 -26.67 -14.34 -2.21
CA ILE A 140 -28.09 -14.08 -2.42
C ILE A 140 -28.86 -15.14 -1.65
N ASP A 141 -29.76 -14.73 -0.76
CA ASP A 141 -30.59 -15.66 0.00
C ASP A 141 -31.86 -16.07 -0.76
N LYS A 142 -32.61 -17.01 -0.20
CA LYS A 142 -33.88 -17.51 -0.78
C LYS A 142 -34.98 -16.44 -0.91
N MET A 143 -34.86 -15.33 -0.19
CA MET A 143 -35.81 -14.21 -0.22
C MET A 143 -35.40 -13.13 -1.23
N GLY A 144 -34.24 -13.30 -1.88
CA GLY A 144 -33.68 -12.34 -2.82
C GLY A 144 -32.89 -11.21 -2.15
N HIS A 145 -32.57 -11.30 -0.85
CA HIS A 145 -31.68 -10.33 -0.22
C HIS A 145 -30.24 -10.58 -0.66
N VAL A 146 -29.49 -9.49 -0.83
CA VAL A 146 -28.09 -9.53 -1.26
C VAL A 146 -27.21 -9.00 -0.14
N ALA A 147 -26.15 -9.74 0.18
CA ALA A 147 -25.08 -9.29 1.07
C ALA A 147 -23.72 -9.45 0.38
N VAL A 148 -22.83 -8.49 0.60
CA VAL A 148 -21.48 -8.48 0.01
C VAL A 148 -20.48 -8.11 1.09
N GLY A 149 -19.30 -8.74 1.07
CA GLY A 149 -18.20 -8.40 1.97
C GLY A 149 -16.84 -8.61 1.31
N THR A 150 -15.88 -7.77 1.68
CA THR A 150 -14.49 -7.82 1.19
C THR A 150 -13.53 -7.61 2.36
N SER A 151 -12.44 -8.37 2.39
CA SER A 151 -11.36 -8.22 3.37
C SER A 151 -10.00 -8.34 2.70
N THR A 152 -9.04 -7.53 3.14
CA THR A 152 -7.69 -7.45 2.55
C THR A 152 -6.67 -6.94 3.57
N ASN A 153 -5.43 -7.43 3.49
CA ASN A 153 -4.26 -6.81 4.11
C ASN A 153 -3.69 -5.66 3.26
N GLY A 154 -4.14 -5.53 2.01
CA GLY A 154 -3.64 -4.58 1.01
C GLY A 154 -2.35 -5.03 0.35
N ALA A 155 -1.76 -4.15 -0.46
CA ALA A 155 -0.52 -4.47 -1.17
C ALA A 155 0.67 -4.65 -0.21
N THR A 156 1.50 -5.67 -0.46
CA THR A 156 2.78 -5.87 0.24
C THR A 156 3.66 -4.63 0.10
N PHE A 157 4.29 -4.18 1.19
CA PHE A 157 5.16 -2.99 1.26
C PHE A 157 4.48 -1.66 0.89
N LYS A 158 3.15 -1.58 1.02
CA LYS A 158 2.40 -0.32 0.88
C LYS A 158 2.89 0.77 1.84
N ILE A 159 2.71 2.03 1.42
CA ILE A 159 2.94 3.18 2.29
C ILE A 159 1.97 3.09 3.50
N PRO A 160 2.44 3.28 4.74
CA PRO A 160 1.57 3.27 5.92
C PRO A 160 0.37 4.21 5.76
N GLY A 161 -0.84 3.69 6.04
CA GLY A 161 -2.10 4.44 5.87
C GLY A 161 -2.84 4.18 4.55
N ARG A 162 -2.21 3.49 3.59
CA ARG A 162 -2.85 3.03 2.34
C ARG A 162 -3.72 1.79 2.53
#